data_AF-A0A534X3F0-F1
#
_entry.id   AF-A0A534X3F0-F1
#
_cell.length_a   1.000
_cell.length_b   1.000
_cell.length_c   1.000
_cell.angle_alpha   90.00
_cell.angle_beta   90.00
_cell.angle_gamma   90.00
#
_symmetry.space_group_name_H-M   'P 1'
#
loop_
_entity.id
_entity.type
_entity.pdbx_description
1 polymer ?
#
loop_
_entity_poly.entity_id
_entity_poly.type
_entity_poly.pdbx_seq_one_letter_code
_entity_poly.pdbx_strand_id
1 'polypeptide(L)'
;MDDVDRKVLLALQALVVGLPLCLGGRQPWAVAVSSAVVLVLLAVTIRARRRRAVAPHPPGIVALAGLVALAVATTLSLPPAMLGLVAPATARLYAEMLPGWPGSGGWTVWRPLAIDSYGVWAELSRLSIGLGAFLVTVAYPWRAAVEGEDARAVVFDRLLLTLLAAGALLAGLGLLSEATGNGRVLWITGAPTLAGRVSGPFVNPNHFAAWLETLMPAALVYAVAIVGLAYGRVRETIAAARAKGMHARQSWVSALVVHQRRLWAPLLTCTALLMMGVAHAGSGSRGGTAALLIGLGVASTGIGWSMRSGPKRTMSRGLTAAGLALGAASGLAVALWLAAEASPALTAEAYDVSLASRLAVAAQGSAIVRDHPLLGTGLGSWLPAFRPYQAPPVEGGIWDHAHNDYLELA
;
A
#
# COMPACT_ATOMS: atom_id res chain seq x y z
N MET A 1 -24.96 0.63 14.64
CA MET A 1 -24.38 -0.68 14.28
C MET A 1 -25.04 -1.76 15.10
N ASP A 2 -25.68 -2.71 14.43
CA ASP A 2 -26.13 -3.95 15.07
C ASP A 2 -24.92 -4.88 15.36
N ASP A 3 -25.16 -5.98 16.07
CA ASP A 3 -24.10 -6.93 16.45
C ASP A 3 -23.39 -7.55 15.23
N VAL A 4 -24.13 -7.78 14.14
CA VAL A 4 -23.60 -8.33 12.89
C VAL A 4 -22.69 -7.31 12.20
N ASP A 5 -23.13 -6.06 12.06
CA ASP A 5 -22.32 -4.96 11.51
C ASP A 5 -21.01 -4.82 12.30
N ARG A 6 -21.06 -4.95 13.65
CA ARG A 6 -19.87 -4.89 14.50
C ARG A 6 -18.90 -6.04 14.22
N LYS A 7 -19.40 -7.26 14.06
CA LYS A 7 -18.59 -8.45 13.73
C LYS A 7 -17.94 -8.32 12.35
N VAL A 8 -18.65 -7.80 11.35
CA VAL A 8 -18.09 -7.54 10.01
C VAL A 8 -16.96 -6.53 10.09
N LEU A 9 -17.15 -5.42 10.83
CA LEU A 9 -16.09 -4.43 11.03
C LEU A 9 -14.87 -5.02 11.75
N LEU A 10 -15.08 -5.76 12.84
CA LEU A 10 -13.99 -6.39 13.58
C LEU A 10 -13.20 -7.38 12.71
N ALA A 11 -13.87 -8.12 11.83
CA ALA A 11 -13.21 -9.02 10.89
C ALA A 11 -12.35 -8.25 9.88
N LEU A 12 -12.85 -7.13 9.33
CA LEU A 12 -12.06 -6.26 8.45
C LEU A 12 -10.83 -5.69 9.18
N GLN A 13 -11.01 -5.23 10.43
CA GLN A 13 -9.92 -4.73 11.27
C GLN A 13 -8.88 -5.82 11.55
N ALA A 14 -9.33 -7.05 11.83
CA ALA A 14 -8.44 -8.19 12.05
C ALA A 14 -7.63 -8.56 10.79
N LEU A 15 -8.22 -8.48 9.59
CA LEU A 15 -7.49 -8.69 8.33
C LEU A 15 -6.38 -7.64 8.15
N VAL A 16 -6.71 -6.36 8.35
CA VAL A 16 -5.78 -5.23 8.20
C VAL A 16 -4.58 -5.34 9.14
N VAL A 17 -4.81 -5.74 10.40
CA VAL A 17 -3.74 -5.86 11.41
C VAL A 17 -3.01 -7.20 11.29
N GLY A 18 -3.73 -8.28 11.02
CA GLY A 18 -3.22 -9.65 11.09
C GLY A 18 -2.35 -10.06 9.91
N LEU A 19 -2.69 -9.61 8.69
CA LEU A 19 -1.94 -9.98 7.49
C LEU A 19 -0.46 -9.52 7.54
N PRO A 20 -0.16 -8.25 7.86
CA PRO A 20 1.23 -7.80 8.00
C PRO A 20 2.04 -8.58 9.04
N LEU A 21 1.41 -9.03 10.14
CA LEU A 21 2.08 -9.83 11.18
C LEU A 21 2.53 -11.21 10.68
N CYS A 22 1.91 -11.73 9.62
CA CYS A 22 2.23 -13.02 9.02
C CYS A 22 3.37 -12.92 7.99
N LEU A 23 4.50 -12.38 8.44
CA LEU A 23 5.68 -12.10 7.64
C LEU A 23 5.46 -11.14 6.45
N GLY A 24 4.71 -10.06 6.68
CA GLY A 24 4.29 -9.13 5.62
C GLY A 24 3.21 -9.70 4.70
N GLY A 25 2.45 -10.71 5.16
CA GLY A 25 1.39 -11.36 4.38
C GLY A 25 1.87 -12.43 3.42
N ARG A 26 3.16 -12.83 3.46
CA ARG A 26 3.72 -13.83 2.53
C ARG A 26 3.40 -15.28 2.88
N GLN A 27 2.92 -15.54 4.10
CA GLN A 27 2.70 -16.91 4.57
C GLN A 27 1.50 -17.55 3.86
N PRO A 28 1.65 -18.73 3.19
CA PRO A 28 0.57 -19.34 2.42
C PRO A 28 -0.68 -19.64 3.25
N TRP A 29 -0.50 -20.07 4.51
CA TRP A 29 -1.63 -20.32 5.42
C TRP A 29 -2.38 -19.03 5.77
N ALA A 30 -1.69 -17.89 5.88
CA ALA A 30 -2.31 -16.60 6.20
C ALA A 30 -3.14 -16.09 5.01
N VAL A 31 -2.66 -16.30 3.79
CA VAL A 31 -3.42 -16.06 2.56
C VAL A 31 -4.68 -16.93 2.54
N ALA A 32 -4.56 -18.25 2.79
CA ALA A 32 -5.70 -19.16 2.79
C ALA A 32 -6.78 -18.79 3.83
N VAL A 33 -6.37 -18.49 5.07
CA VAL A 33 -7.29 -18.06 6.13
C VAL A 33 -7.95 -16.73 5.76
N SER A 34 -7.19 -15.78 5.25
CA SER A 34 -7.72 -14.46 4.85
C SER A 34 -8.72 -14.57 3.71
N SER A 35 -8.45 -15.41 2.70
CA SER A 35 -9.40 -15.71 1.63
C SER A 35 -10.69 -16.32 2.15
N ALA A 36 -10.62 -17.28 3.08
CA ALA A 36 -11.80 -17.88 3.69
C ALA A 36 -12.62 -16.84 4.47
N VAL A 37 -11.97 -15.98 5.26
CA VAL A 37 -12.63 -14.88 5.99
C VAL A 37 -13.32 -13.93 5.01
N VAL A 38 -12.63 -13.50 3.95
CA VAL A 38 -13.19 -12.60 2.94
C VAL A 38 -14.40 -13.23 2.22
N LEU A 39 -14.36 -14.52 1.89
CA LEU A 39 -15.50 -15.23 1.30
C LEU A 39 -16.72 -15.24 2.23
N VAL A 40 -16.51 -15.48 3.53
CA VAL A 40 -17.58 -15.40 4.53
C VAL A 40 -18.13 -13.98 4.62
N LEU A 41 -17.28 -12.96 4.64
CA LEU A 41 -17.71 -11.56 4.68
C LEU A 41 -18.49 -11.16 3.42
N LEU A 42 -18.09 -11.63 2.25
CA LEU A 42 -18.81 -11.41 1.00
C LEU A 42 -20.18 -12.11 1.01
N ALA A 43 -20.27 -13.35 1.50
CA ALA A 43 -21.54 -14.06 1.65
C ALA A 43 -22.49 -13.34 2.63
N VAL A 44 -21.96 -12.88 3.76
CA VAL A 44 -22.70 -12.05 4.73
C VAL A 44 -23.15 -10.73 4.09
N THR A 45 -22.28 -10.09 3.30
CA THR A 45 -22.60 -8.87 2.56
C THR A 45 -23.74 -9.08 1.58
N ILE A 46 -23.69 -10.13 0.76
CA ILE A 46 -24.75 -10.47 -0.21
C ILE A 46 -26.06 -10.73 0.53
N ARG A 47 -26.03 -11.50 1.63
CA ARG A 47 -27.22 -11.77 2.46
C ARG A 47 -27.81 -10.49 3.05
N ALA A 48 -26.97 -9.60 3.57
CA ALA A 48 -27.39 -8.32 4.14
C ALA A 48 -28.02 -7.42 3.06
N ARG A 49 -27.43 -7.35 1.87
CA ARG A 49 -27.97 -6.58 0.73
C ARG A 49 -29.32 -7.12 0.25
N ARG A 50 -29.53 -8.44 0.26
CA ARG A 50 -30.83 -9.04 -0.11
C ARG A 50 -31.94 -8.78 0.92
N ARG A 51 -31.58 -8.63 2.19
CA ARG A 51 -32.56 -8.40 3.28
C ARG A 51 -32.90 -6.94 3.51
N ARG A 52 -32.01 -6.02 3.12
CA ARG A 52 -32.17 -4.58 3.36
C ARG A 52 -32.72 -3.93 2.09
N ALA A 53 -33.76 -3.11 2.22
CA ALA A 53 -34.45 -2.49 1.09
C ALA A 53 -33.56 -1.54 0.26
N VAL A 54 -32.57 -0.92 0.91
CA VAL A 54 -31.58 -0.05 0.27
C VAL A 54 -30.20 -0.66 0.44
N ALA A 55 -29.56 -0.98 -0.68
CA ALA A 55 -28.19 -1.47 -0.72
C ALA A 55 -27.34 -0.50 -1.53
N PRO A 56 -26.15 -0.12 -1.05
CA PRO A 56 -25.32 0.81 -1.78
C PRO A 56 -24.78 0.18 -3.07
N HIS A 57 -24.56 1.04 -4.06
CA HIS A 57 -23.79 0.68 -5.25
C HIS A 57 -22.29 0.78 -4.94
N PRO A 58 -21.52 -0.31 -5.11
CA PRO A 58 -20.07 -0.27 -4.92
C PRO A 58 -19.40 0.52 -6.06
N PRO A 59 -18.73 1.64 -5.77
CA PRO A 59 -18.03 2.41 -6.80
C PRO A 59 -16.92 1.57 -7.44
N GLY A 60 -16.74 1.72 -8.75
CA GLY A 60 -15.67 1.03 -9.49
C GLY A 60 -15.87 -0.46 -9.72
N ILE A 61 -17.01 -1.05 -9.31
CA ILE A 61 -17.22 -2.51 -9.44
C ILE A 61 -17.14 -3.02 -10.88
N VAL A 62 -17.58 -2.23 -11.85
CA VAL A 62 -17.50 -2.59 -13.28
C VAL A 62 -16.05 -2.68 -13.74
N ALA A 63 -15.20 -1.73 -13.32
CA ALA A 63 -13.78 -1.75 -13.65
C ALA A 63 -13.06 -2.94 -12.99
N LEU A 64 -13.38 -3.22 -11.72
CA LEU A 64 -12.82 -4.38 -11.00
C LEU A 64 -13.27 -5.71 -11.64
N ALA A 65 -14.55 -5.83 -11.99
CA ALA A 65 -15.05 -7.00 -12.70
C ALA A 65 -14.39 -7.15 -14.07
N GLY A 66 -14.17 -6.05 -14.79
CA GLY A 66 -13.43 -6.02 -16.05
C GLY A 66 -11.99 -6.49 -15.89
N LEU A 67 -11.27 -6.02 -14.86
CA LEU A 67 -9.89 -6.45 -14.57
C LEU A 67 -9.81 -7.96 -14.28
N VAL A 68 -10.71 -8.48 -13.44
CA VAL A 68 -10.77 -9.92 -13.12
C VAL A 68 -11.14 -10.73 -14.36
N ALA A 69 -12.13 -10.28 -15.13
CA ALA A 69 -12.55 -10.95 -16.37
C ALA A 69 -11.42 -10.98 -17.40
N LEU A 70 -10.67 -9.87 -17.54
CA LEU A 70 -9.51 -9.78 -18.41
C LEU A 70 -8.42 -10.76 -17.97
N ALA A 71 -8.08 -10.78 -16.68
CA ALA A 71 -7.09 -11.70 -16.13
C ALA A 71 -7.50 -13.16 -16.39
N VAL A 72 -8.74 -13.55 -16.11
CA VAL A 72 -9.25 -14.90 -16.39
C VAL A 72 -9.23 -15.19 -17.89
N ALA A 73 -9.61 -14.23 -18.73
CA ALA A 73 -9.59 -14.41 -20.18
C ALA A 73 -8.20 -14.72 -20.73
N THR A 74 -7.13 -14.20 -20.12
CA THR A 74 -5.75 -14.55 -20.54
C THR A 74 -5.39 -16.01 -20.31
N THR A 75 -6.09 -16.70 -19.39
CA THR A 75 -5.88 -18.14 -19.10
C THR A 75 -6.63 -19.08 -20.04
N LEU A 76 -7.54 -18.55 -20.86
CA LEU A 76 -8.31 -19.35 -21.81
C LEU A 76 -7.41 -19.80 -22.97
N SER A 77 -7.43 -21.10 -23.26
CA SER A 77 -6.67 -21.64 -24.38
C SER A 77 -7.28 -21.22 -25.71
N LEU A 78 -6.45 -20.67 -26.59
CA LEU A 78 -6.82 -20.18 -27.91
C LEU A 78 -6.16 -21.06 -28.99
N PRO A 79 -6.80 -21.23 -30.16
CA PRO A 79 -6.17 -21.89 -31.30
C PRO A 79 -5.01 -21.03 -31.85
N PRO A 80 -4.00 -21.63 -32.49
CA PRO A 80 -2.80 -20.93 -32.98
C PRO A 80 -3.11 -19.72 -33.89
N ALA A 81 -4.14 -19.82 -34.73
CA ALA A 81 -4.55 -18.70 -35.60
C ALA A 81 -5.03 -17.48 -34.80
N MET A 82 -5.78 -17.70 -33.72
CA MET A 82 -6.23 -16.60 -32.84
C MET A 82 -5.07 -16.04 -32.02
N LEU A 83 -4.17 -16.89 -31.52
CA LEU A 83 -2.96 -16.42 -30.83
C LEU A 83 -2.07 -15.57 -31.75
N GLY A 84 -1.85 -16.01 -32.98
CA GLY A 84 -1.07 -15.25 -33.96
C GLY A 84 -1.68 -13.89 -34.31
N LEU A 85 -3.01 -13.77 -34.23
CA LEU A 85 -3.72 -12.51 -34.47
C LEU A 85 -3.70 -11.59 -33.25
N VAL A 86 -4.01 -12.11 -32.07
CA VAL A 86 -4.24 -11.31 -30.85
C VAL A 86 -2.95 -11.05 -30.07
N ALA A 87 -2.03 -12.01 -30.05
CA ALA A 87 -0.77 -11.97 -29.31
C ALA A 87 0.37 -12.60 -30.13
N PRO A 88 0.78 -11.96 -31.24
CA PRO A 88 1.79 -12.53 -32.15
C PRO A 88 3.13 -12.81 -31.46
N ALA A 89 3.52 -11.99 -30.47
CA ALA A 89 4.73 -12.22 -29.69
C ALA A 89 4.63 -13.49 -28.84
N THR A 90 3.50 -13.72 -28.16
CA THR A 90 3.25 -14.97 -27.41
C THR A 90 3.25 -16.18 -28.34
N ALA A 91 2.66 -16.07 -29.53
CA ALA A 91 2.67 -17.16 -30.53
C ALA A 91 4.10 -17.50 -30.99
N ARG A 92 4.95 -16.50 -31.23
CA ARG A 92 6.37 -16.70 -31.54
C ARG A 92 7.11 -17.38 -30.40
N LEU A 93 6.91 -16.92 -29.17
CA LEU A 93 7.52 -17.52 -27.98
C LEU A 93 7.15 -19.00 -27.84
N TYR A 94 5.89 -19.39 -28.10
CA TYR A 94 5.50 -20.80 -28.11
C TYR A 94 6.19 -21.59 -29.22
N ALA A 95 6.30 -21.06 -30.43
CA ALA A 95 6.99 -21.74 -31.53
C ALA A 95 8.50 -21.94 -31.24
N GLU A 96 9.13 -21.00 -30.55
CA GLU A 96 10.54 -21.07 -30.15
C GLU A 96 10.76 -22.05 -28.99
N MET A 97 9.90 -22.01 -27.96
CA MET A 97 10.06 -22.85 -26.77
C MET A 97 9.53 -24.28 -26.94
N LEU A 98 8.65 -24.53 -27.91
CA LEU A 98 8.01 -25.83 -28.15
C LEU A 98 8.33 -26.31 -29.57
N PRO A 99 9.45 -27.03 -29.77
CA PRO A 99 9.84 -27.52 -31.08
C PRO A 99 8.72 -28.33 -31.75
N GLY A 100 8.39 -27.95 -32.98
CA GLY A 100 7.33 -28.58 -33.77
C GLY A 100 5.90 -28.14 -33.43
N TRP A 101 5.66 -27.24 -32.47
CA TRP A 101 4.35 -26.60 -32.31
C TRP A 101 4.09 -25.60 -33.46
N PRO A 102 2.87 -25.48 -33.99
CA PRO A 102 1.64 -26.20 -33.60
C PRO A 102 1.41 -27.53 -34.34
N GLY A 103 2.34 -28.01 -35.16
CA GLY A 103 2.13 -29.13 -36.10
C GLY A 103 2.64 -30.49 -35.64
N SER A 104 3.96 -30.72 -35.75
CA SER A 104 4.60 -32.05 -35.66
C SER A 104 5.20 -32.39 -34.29
N GLY A 105 5.11 -31.49 -33.31
CA GLY A 105 5.79 -31.63 -32.01
C GLY A 105 5.06 -32.44 -30.93
N GLY A 106 3.84 -32.95 -31.20
CA GLY A 106 3.04 -33.69 -30.20
C GLY A 106 2.53 -32.86 -29.01
N TRP A 107 2.75 -31.54 -29.04
CA TRP A 107 2.29 -30.60 -28.02
C TRP A 107 0.79 -30.35 -28.10
N THR A 108 0.20 -29.92 -26.98
CA THR A 108 -1.16 -29.35 -27.02
C THR A 108 -1.19 -28.14 -27.95
N VAL A 109 -2.08 -28.20 -28.95
CA VAL A 109 -2.16 -27.21 -30.03
C VAL A 109 -2.71 -25.88 -29.50
N TRP A 110 -3.78 -25.94 -28.71
CA TRP A 110 -4.40 -24.76 -28.11
C TRP A 110 -3.61 -24.35 -26.88
N ARG A 111 -3.28 -23.06 -26.79
CA ARG A 111 -2.44 -22.50 -25.73
C ARG A 111 -3.03 -21.21 -25.17
N PRO A 112 -2.83 -20.92 -23.88
CA PRO A 112 -3.32 -19.68 -23.28
C PRO A 112 -2.57 -18.45 -23.81
N LEU A 113 -3.12 -17.26 -23.58
CA LEU A 113 -2.39 -16.02 -23.84
C LEU A 113 -1.40 -15.72 -22.71
N ALA A 114 -1.78 -16.03 -21.47
CA ALA A 114 -0.91 -15.92 -20.32
C ALA A 114 0.25 -16.92 -20.42
N ILE A 115 1.48 -16.41 -20.38
CA ILE A 115 2.71 -17.22 -20.43
C ILE A 115 2.74 -18.18 -19.23
N ASP A 116 2.31 -17.70 -18.07
CA ASP A 116 2.09 -18.51 -16.87
C ASP A 116 0.64 -18.39 -16.38
N SER A 117 -0.22 -19.30 -16.85
CA SER A 117 -1.62 -19.34 -16.43
C SER A 117 -1.78 -19.68 -14.95
N TYR A 118 -0.87 -20.45 -14.35
CA TYR A 118 -0.93 -20.75 -12.92
C TYR A 118 -0.62 -19.49 -12.09
N GLY A 119 0.39 -18.71 -12.52
CA GLY A 119 0.71 -17.40 -11.97
C GLY A 119 -0.50 -16.47 -11.92
N VAL A 120 -1.29 -16.40 -12.99
CA VAL A 120 -2.52 -15.59 -13.04
C VAL A 120 -3.50 -15.99 -11.93
N TRP A 121 -3.77 -17.28 -11.75
CA TRP A 121 -4.67 -17.76 -10.71
C TRP A 121 -4.12 -17.52 -9.29
N ALA A 122 -2.80 -17.66 -9.11
CA ALA A 122 -2.13 -17.39 -7.84
C ALA A 122 -2.19 -15.91 -7.45
N GLU A 123 -2.00 -15.00 -8.42
CA GLU A 123 -2.14 -13.56 -8.19
C GLU A 123 -3.59 -13.14 -8.01
N LEU A 124 -4.54 -13.66 -8.81
CA LEU A 124 -5.96 -13.43 -8.59
C LEU A 124 -6.41 -13.88 -7.20
N SER A 125 -5.88 -14.99 -6.70
CA SER A 125 -6.15 -15.46 -5.34
C SER A 125 -5.67 -14.47 -4.28
N ARG A 126 -4.47 -13.89 -4.45
CA ARG A 126 -3.94 -12.84 -3.55
C ARG A 126 -4.73 -11.54 -3.65
N LEU A 127 -4.99 -11.05 -4.87
CA LEU A 127 -5.79 -9.86 -5.12
C LEU A 127 -7.23 -10.01 -4.59
N SER A 128 -7.81 -11.22 -4.61
CA SER A 128 -9.16 -11.46 -4.12
C SER A 128 -9.38 -11.06 -2.66
N ILE A 129 -8.33 -11.12 -1.83
CA ILE A 129 -8.39 -10.71 -0.42
C ILE A 129 -8.61 -9.19 -0.35
N GLY A 130 -7.79 -8.41 -1.08
CA GLY A 130 -7.88 -6.95 -1.13
C GLY A 130 -9.18 -6.48 -1.80
N LEU A 131 -9.53 -7.06 -2.95
CA LEU A 131 -10.75 -6.76 -3.69
C LEU A 131 -12.00 -7.10 -2.88
N GLY A 132 -12.01 -8.26 -2.22
CA GLY A 132 -13.12 -8.68 -1.38
C GLY A 132 -13.26 -7.81 -0.14
N ALA A 133 -12.15 -7.46 0.55
CA ALA A 133 -12.17 -6.52 1.66
C ALA A 133 -12.68 -5.13 1.23
N PHE A 134 -12.23 -4.64 0.07
CA PHE A 134 -12.75 -3.41 -0.54
C PHE A 134 -14.27 -3.51 -0.77
N LEU A 135 -14.73 -4.55 -1.46
CA LEU A 135 -16.14 -4.76 -1.76
C LEU A 135 -17.00 -4.89 -0.51
N VAL A 136 -16.55 -5.60 0.53
CA VAL A 136 -17.24 -5.64 1.83
C VAL A 136 -17.33 -4.23 2.40
N THR A 137 -16.22 -3.48 2.41
CA THR A 137 -16.21 -2.13 2.99
C THR A 137 -17.17 -1.19 2.26
N VAL A 138 -17.21 -1.20 0.93
CA VAL A 138 -18.01 -0.25 0.14
C VAL A 138 -19.41 -0.73 -0.25
N ALA A 139 -19.66 -2.04 -0.28
CA ALA A 139 -20.95 -2.63 -0.69
C ALA A 139 -21.80 -3.09 0.51
N TYR A 140 -21.20 -3.29 1.69
CA TYR A 140 -21.95 -3.66 2.88
C TYR A 140 -22.92 -2.53 3.28
N PRO A 141 -24.20 -2.83 3.53
CA PRO A 141 -25.23 -1.83 3.81
C PRO A 141 -25.18 -1.33 5.28
N TRP A 142 -24.06 -0.75 5.72
CA TRP A 142 -23.80 -0.32 7.10
C TRP A 142 -24.96 0.47 7.74
N ARG A 143 -25.30 0.18 9.01
CA ARG A 143 -26.31 0.92 9.78
C ARG A 143 -25.71 1.84 10.82
N ALA A 144 -26.18 3.08 10.82
CA ALA A 144 -25.82 4.06 11.83
C ALA A 144 -26.28 3.58 13.21
N ALA A 145 -25.51 3.89 14.25
CA ALA A 145 -25.97 3.65 15.62
C ALA A 145 -26.91 4.76 16.09
N VAL A 146 -26.67 5.97 15.60
CA VAL A 146 -27.42 7.18 15.92
C VAL A 146 -28.16 7.63 14.66
N GLU A 147 -29.39 8.08 14.83
CA GLU A 147 -30.20 8.61 13.73
C GLU A 147 -29.55 9.89 13.17
N GLY A 148 -29.43 9.97 11.84
CA GLY A 148 -28.77 11.09 11.15
C GLY A 148 -27.25 10.98 10.96
N GLU A 149 -26.58 9.99 11.55
CA GLU A 149 -25.16 9.73 11.27
C GLU A 149 -24.96 8.97 9.95
N ASP A 150 -23.91 9.33 9.19
CA ASP A 150 -23.46 8.49 8.09
C ASP A 150 -22.67 7.28 8.64
N ALA A 151 -23.32 6.12 8.59
CA ALA A 151 -22.73 4.85 9.03
C ALA A 151 -21.40 4.54 8.34
N ARG A 152 -21.24 4.95 7.08
CA ARG A 152 -20.04 4.70 6.28
C ARG A 152 -18.87 5.54 6.77
N ALA A 153 -19.12 6.81 7.06
CA ALA A 153 -18.11 7.69 7.63
C ALA A 153 -17.56 7.11 8.93
N VAL A 154 -18.42 6.64 9.84
CA VAL A 154 -18.00 6.01 11.10
C VAL A 154 -17.14 4.76 10.86
N VAL A 155 -17.49 3.93 9.88
CA VAL A 155 -16.74 2.72 9.53
C VAL A 155 -15.38 3.07 8.93
N PHE A 156 -15.33 4.01 7.99
CA PHE A 156 -14.08 4.46 7.37
C PHE A 156 -13.16 5.12 8.40
N ASP A 157 -13.68 5.93 9.30
CA ASP A 157 -12.93 6.52 10.40
C ASP A 157 -12.31 5.43 11.29
N ARG A 158 -13.09 4.40 11.64
CA ARG A 158 -12.59 3.27 12.44
C ARG A 158 -11.53 2.46 11.70
N LEU A 159 -11.69 2.22 10.40
CA LEU A 159 -10.70 1.50 9.59
C LEU A 159 -9.42 2.33 9.43
N LEU A 160 -9.53 3.64 9.18
CA LEU A 160 -8.39 4.55 9.15
C LEU A 160 -7.65 4.53 10.49
N LEU A 161 -8.35 4.70 11.61
CA LEU A 161 -7.74 4.62 12.94
C LEU A 161 -7.09 3.26 13.21
N THR A 162 -7.67 2.18 12.70
CA THR A 162 -7.09 0.83 12.80
C THR A 162 -5.80 0.73 12.01
N LEU A 163 -5.76 1.26 10.78
CA LEU A 163 -4.55 1.31 9.95
C LEU A 163 -3.46 2.16 10.62
N LEU A 164 -3.81 3.32 11.17
CA LEU A 164 -2.85 4.18 11.88
C LEU A 164 -2.32 3.51 13.15
N ALA A 165 -3.19 2.87 13.93
CA ALA A 165 -2.80 2.10 15.11
C ALA A 165 -1.93 0.90 14.73
N ALA A 166 -2.25 0.19 13.63
CA ALA A 166 -1.45 -0.90 13.11
C ALA A 166 -0.06 -0.41 12.66
N GLY A 167 0.00 0.69 11.91
CA GLY A 167 1.26 1.32 11.50
C GLY A 167 2.13 1.68 12.70
N ALA A 168 1.56 2.30 13.72
CA ALA A 168 2.26 2.60 14.97
C ALA A 168 2.72 1.34 15.71
N LEU A 169 1.85 0.33 15.86
CA LEU A 169 2.18 -0.93 16.52
C LEU A 169 3.33 -1.63 15.80
N LEU A 170 3.27 -1.75 14.48
CA LEU A 170 4.30 -2.40 13.67
C LEU A 170 5.60 -1.58 13.64
N ALA A 171 5.52 -0.24 13.68
CA ALA A 171 6.68 0.63 13.86
C ALA A 171 7.39 0.38 15.19
N GLY A 172 6.63 0.34 16.29
CA GLY A 172 7.16 0.03 17.61
C GLY A 172 7.73 -1.39 17.70
N LEU A 173 7.03 -2.39 17.14
CA LEU A 173 7.52 -3.76 17.05
C LEU A 173 8.81 -3.85 16.22
N GLY A 174 8.90 -3.11 15.12
CA GLY A 174 10.11 -3.01 14.31
C GLY A 174 11.29 -2.48 15.11
N LEU A 175 11.13 -1.33 15.75
CA LEU A 175 12.19 -0.73 16.57
C LEU A 175 12.61 -1.64 17.72
N LEU A 176 11.65 -2.29 18.38
CA LEU A 176 11.93 -3.26 19.44
C LEU A 176 12.66 -4.50 18.92
N SER A 177 12.25 -5.01 17.76
CA SER A 177 12.87 -6.18 17.11
C SER A 177 14.30 -5.93 16.69
N GLU A 178 14.63 -4.71 16.26
CA GLU A 178 16.01 -4.34 15.98
C GLU A 178 16.83 -4.19 17.26
N ALA A 179 16.26 -3.55 18.30
CA ALA A 179 16.98 -3.30 19.55
C ALA A 179 17.26 -4.56 20.39
N THR A 180 16.40 -5.58 20.29
CA THR A 180 16.45 -6.79 21.14
C THR A 180 16.47 -8.09 20.34
N GLY A 181 16.74 -8.00 19.04
CA GLY A 181 16.62 -9.11 18.10
C GLY A 181 17.63 -10.22 18.34
N ASN A 182 17.24 -11.45 17.99
CA ASN A 182 18.11 -12.63 17.96
C ASN A 182 18.49 -13.03 16.52
N GLY A 183 18.42 -12.08 15.57
CA GLY A 183 18.64 -12.31 14.14
C GLY A 183 17.47 -12.95 13.38
N ARG A 184 16.31 -13.12 14.04
CA ARG A 184 15.09 -13.70 13.44
C ARG A 184 13.94 -12.70 13.46
N VAL A 185 13.13 -12.71 12.40
CA VAL A 185 11.97 -11.82 12.29
C VAL A 185 10.99 -12.16 13.43
N LEU A 186 10.57 -11.13 14.18
CA LEU A 186 9.75 -11.26 15.39
C LEU A 186 10.27 -12.26 16.43
N TRP A 187 11.59 -12.49 16.53
CA TRP A 187 12.26 -13.42 17.46
C TRP A 187 11.96 -14.93 17.26
N ILE A 188 10.77 -15.27 16.75
CA ILE A 188 10.23 -16.62 16.74
C ILE A 188 10.22 -17.26 15.36
N THR A 189 10.28 -16.46 14.29
CA THR A 189 10.13 -17.01 12.94
C THR A 189 11.46 -17.60 12.46
N GLY A 190 11.41 -18.60 11.58
CA GLY A 190 12.62 -19.14 10.95
C GLY A 190 13.27 -18.21 9.91
N ALA A 191 12.75 -16.99 9.72
CA ALA A 191 13.21 -16.06 8.72
C ALA A 191 14.29 -15.13 9.30
N PRO A 192 15.45 -14.97 8.64
CA PRO A 192 16.50 -14.08 9.11
C PRO A 192 16.08 -12.61 8.96
N THR A 193 16.53 -11.76 9.89
CA THR A 193 16.50 -10.30 9.73
C THR A 193 17.76 -9.80 9.03
N LEU A 194 17.66 -8.64 8.39
CA LEU A 194 18.83 -7.93 7.89
C LEU A 194 19.37 -7.02 9.01
N ALA A 195 20.57 -7.32 9.52
CA ALA A 195 21.14 -6.61 10.66
C ALA A 195 21.31 -5.11 10.39
N GLY A 196 21.01 -4.26 11.37
CA GLY A 196 21.11 -2.81 11.25
C GLY A 196 19.94 -2.16 10.51
N ARG A 197 18.88 -2.91 10.18
CA ARG A 197 17.71 -2.40 9.43
C ARG A 197 16.40 -2.82 10.06
N VAL A 198 15.61 -1.82 10.42
CA VAL A 198 14.27 -2.02 11.00
C VAL A 198 13.32 -2.60 9.95
N SER A 199 12.70 -3.74 10.26
CA SER A 199 11.80 -4.45 9.34
C SER A 199 10.47 -4.91 9.98
N GLY A 200 10.37 -4.94 11.32
CA GLY A 200 9.16 -5.37 12.00
C GLY A 200 8.79 -6.80 11.63
N PRO A 201 7.53 -7.09 11.26
CA PRO A 201 7.16 -8.43 10.83
C PRO A 201 7.62 -8.73 9.39
N PHE A 202 8.13 -7.79 8.62
CA PHE A 202 8.49 -8.03 7.23
C PHE A 202 9.90 -8.64 7.16
N VAL A 203 10.13 -9.54 6.21
CA VAL A 203 11.48 -10.07 5.98
C VAL A 203 12.37 -9.03 5.32
N ASN A 204 11.81 -8.27 4.39
CA ASN A 204 12.52 -7.22 3.67
C ASN A 204 12.23 -5.85 4.32
N PRO A 205 13.24 -5.14 4.86
CA PRO A 205 13.06 -3.79 5.39
C PRO A 205 12.48 -2.79 4.38
N ASN A 206 12.73 -2.97 3.08
CA ASN A 206 12.14 -2.13 2.04
C ASN A 206 10.62 -2.33 1.92
N HIS A 207 10.12 -3.56 2.11
CA HIS A 207 8.67 -3.80 2.12
C HIS A 207 8.00 -3.23 3.37
N PHE A 208 8.72 -3.23 4.50
CA PHE A 208 8.26 -2.55 5.71
C PHE A 208 8.18 -1.03 5.51
N ALA A 209 9.19 -0.43 4.89
CA ALA A 209 9.18 0.99 4.52
C ALA A 209 7.99 1.32 3.61
N ALA A 210 7.79 0.51 2.55
CA ALA A 210 6.66 0.62 1.63
C ALA A 210 5.30 0.51 2.36
N TRP A 211 5.20 -0.31 3.41
CA TRP A 211 3.98 -0.35 4.22
C TRP A 211 3.79 0.95 5.02
N LEU A 212 4.82 1.45 5.69
CA LEU A 212 4.72 2.68 6.48
C LEU A 212 4.44 3.93 5.63
N GLU A 213 5.06 4.05 4.45
CA GLU A 213 4.88 5.21 3.58
C GLU A 213 3.46 5.31 3.00
N THR A 214 2.72 4.20 2.87
CA THR A 214 1.30 4.25 2.48
C THR A 214 0.41 4.83 3.59
N LEU A 215 0.84 4.73 4.85
CA LEU A 215 0.07 5.14 6.02
C LEU A 215 0.41 6.55 6.50
N MET A 216 1.69 6.95 6.43
CA MET A 216 2.19 8.21 6.98
C MET A 216 1.55 9.48 6.38
N PRO A 217 1.27 9.59 5.07
CA PRO A 217 0.55 10.73 4.50
C PRO A 217 -0.86 10.87 5.08
N ALA A 218 -1.59 9.75 5.21
CA ALA A 218 -2.92 9.75 5.84
C ALA A 218 -2.83 10.09 7.34
N ALA A 219 -1.81 9.58 8.03
CA ALA A 219 -1.53 9.91 9.43
C ALA A 219 -1.24 11.40 9.63
N LEU A 220 -0.49 12.02 8.71
CA LEU A 220 -0.23 13.47 8.71
C LEU A 220 -1.52 14.27 8.54
N VAL A 221 -2.36 13.91 7.56
CA VAL A 221 -3.66 14.57 7.35
C VAL A 221 -4.52 14.47 8.61
N TYR A 222 -4.61 13.27 9.19
CA TYR A 222 -5.36 13.04 10.42
C TYR A 222 -4.78 13.83 11.60
N ALA A 223 -3.45 13.86 11.76
CA ALA A 223 -2.75 14.64 12.79
C ALA A 223 -3.05 16.14 12.67
N VAL A 224 -2.96 16.72 11.47
CA VAL A 224 -3.27 18.13 11.24
C VAL A 224 -4.75 18.43 11.54
N ALA A 225 -5.66 17.54 11.15
CA ALA A 225 -7.08 17.70 11.43
C ALA A 225 -7.36 17.69 12.94
N ILE A 226 -6.87 16.69 13.67
CA ILE A 226 -7.15 16.54 15.11
C ILE A 226 -6.45 17.63 15.95
N VAL A 227 -5.23 18.02 15.58
CA VAL A 227 -4.52 19.15 16.19
C VAL A 227 -5.26 20.46 15.93
N GLY A 228 -5.75 20.67 14.70
CA GLY A 228 -6.52 21.86 14.35
C GLY A 228 -7.81 21.98 15.16
N LEU A 229 -8.54 20.88 15.36
CA LEU A 229 -9.74 20.82 16.19
C LEU A 229 -9.44 21.09 17.67
N ALA A 230 -8.39 20.49 18.22
CA ALA A 230 -7.98 20.70 19.60
C ALA A 230 -7.52 22.15 19.83
N TYR A 231 -6.70 22.68 18.93
CA TYR A 231 -6.18 24.04 18.99
C TYR A 231 -7.28 25.10 18.89
N GLY A 232 -8.28 24.90 18.02
CA GLY A 232 -9.42 25.82 17.90
C GLY A 232 -10.16 26.02 19.22
N ARG A 233 -10.47 24.91 19.92
CA ARG A 233 -11.15 24.94 21.23
C ARG A 233 -10.29 25.56 22.34
N VAL A 234 -9.00 25.23 22.36
CA VAL A 234 -8.04 25.87 23.28
C VAL A 234 -7.98 27.37 23.03
N ARG A 235 -7.99 27.81 21.77
CA ARG A 235 -7.97 29.23 21.42
C ARG A 235 -9.25 29.96 21.84
N GLU A 236 -10.41 29.33 21.65
CA GLU A 236 -11.70 29.87 22.09
C GLU A 236 -11.76 30.06 23.61
N THR A 237 -11.30 29.06 24.37
CA THR A 237 -11.24 29.17 25.84
C THR A 237 -10.23 30.22 26.30
N ILE A 238 -9.07 30.33 25.66
CA ILE A 238 -8.11 31.42 25.92
C ILE A 238 -8.72 32.79 25.62
N ALA A 239 -9.45 32.93 24.52
CA ALA A 239 -10.09 34.19 24.16
C ALA A 239 -11.16 34.57 25.20
N ALA A 240 -12.01 33.62 25.61
CA ALA A 240 -13.02 33.83 26.65
C ALA A 240 -12.39 34.16 28.02
N ALA A 241 -11.28 33.49 28.35
CA ALA A 241 -10.49 33.74 29.55
C ALA A 241 -9.90 35.16 29.59
N ARG A 242 -9.34 35.62 28.47
CA ARG A 242 -8.78 36.97 28.34
C ARG A 242 -9.85 38.05 28.36
N ALA A 243 -11.01 37.79 27.76
CA ALA A 243 -12.16 38.70 27.84
C ALA A 243 -12.64 38.91 29.29
N LYS A 244 -12.37 37.96 30.20
CA LYS A 244 -12.63 38.07 31.64
C LYS A 244 -11.47 38.70 32.44
N GLY A 245 -10.48 39.29 31.78
CA GLY A 245 -9.36 39.98 32.42
C GLY A 245 -8.24 39.06 32.95
N MET A 246 -8.24 37.77 32.63
CA MET A 246 -7.15 36.88 33.06
C MET A 246 -5.84 37.17 32.33
N HIS A 247 -4.72 37.09 33.06
CA HIS A 247 -3.39 37.26 32.49
C HIS A 247 -3.09 36.20 31.43
N ALA A 248 -2.24 36.55 30.45
CA ALA A 248 -1.94 35.70 29.30
C ALA A 248 -1.50 34.27 29.69
N ARG A 249 -0.60 34.12 30.68
CA ARG A 249 -0.14 32.79 31.16
C ARG A 249 -1.27 32.00 31.83
N GLN A 250 -2.09 32.64 32.65
CA GLN A 250 -3.21 32.01 33.36
C GLN A 250 -4.29 31.52 32.38
N SER A 251 -4.56 32.28 31.31
CA SER A 251 -5.49 31.89 30.25
C SER A 251 -5.06 30.61 29.51
N TRP A 252 -3.76 30.43 29.29
CA TRP A 252 -3.22 29.22 28.67
C TRP A 252 -3.30 28.01 29.61
N VAL A 253 -2.88 28.17 30.86
CA VAL A 253 -2.91 27.08 31.86
C VAL A 253 -4.33 26.59 32.07
N SER A 254 -5.29 27.50 32.26
CA SER A 254 -6.71 27.14 32.41
C SER A 254 -7.26 26.41 31.18
N ALA A 255 -6.96 26.89 29.97
CA ALA A 255 -7.41 26.23 28.74
C ALA A 255 -6.82 24.81 28.59
N LEU A 256 -5.54 24.62 28.93
CA LEU A 256 -4.89 23.30 28.91
C LEU A 256 -5.51 22.35 29.95
N VAL A 257 -5.75 22.83 31.17
CA VAL A 257 -6.37 22.02 32.25
C VAL A 257 -7.79 21.62 31.87
N VAL A 258 -8.59 22.55 31.34
CA VAL A 258 -9.98 22.30 30.89
C VAL A 258 -10.01 21.29 29.75
N HIS A 259 -9.02 21.34 28.85
CA HIS A 259 -8.97 20.47 27.67
C HIS A 259 -8.01 19.29 27.79
N GLN A 260 -7.41 19.02 28.96
CA GLN A 260 -6.40 17.97 29.14
C GLN A 260 -6.86 16.60 28.60
N ARG A 261 -8.11 16.22 28.86
CA ARG A 261 -8.74 14.97 28.40
C ARG A 261 -8.98 14.91 26.90
N ARG A 262 -8.77 16.00 26.16
CA ARG A 262 -8.91 16.06 24.71
C ARG A 262 -7.55 16.20 24.01
N LEU A 263 -6.49 16.54 24.75
CA LEU A 263 -5.14 16.69 24.20
C LEU A 263 -4.42 15.35 24.00
N TRP A 264 -4.86 14.26 24.64
CA TRP A 264 -4.23 12.94 24.46
C TRP A 264 -4.32 12.44 23.01
N ALA A 265 -5.45 12.66 22.31
CA ALA A 265 -5.63 12.18 20.93
C ALA A 265 -4.64 12.82 19.93
N PRO A 266 -4.47 14.16 19.87
CA PRO A 266 -3.45 14.76 19.02
C PRO A 266 -2.03 14.37 19.45
N LEU A 267 -1.74 14.31 20.76
CA LEU A 267 -0.43 13.88 21.25
C LEU A 267 -0.11 12.44 20.81
N LEU A 268 -1.04 11.51 21.03
CA LEU A 268 -0.90 10.10 20.62
C LEU A 268 -0.70 9.97 19.11
N THR A 269 -1.46 10.73 18.32
CA THR A 269 -1.35 10.72 16.86
C THR A 269 0.00 11.24 16.39
N CYS A 270 0.48 12.36 16.96
CA CYS A 270 1.80 12.91 16.66
C CYS A 270 2.92 11.96 17.09
N THR A 271 2.81 11.32 18.25
CA THR A 271 3.76 10.31 18.73
C THR A 271 3.77 9.09 17.83
N ALA A 272 2.60 8.59 17.41
CA ALA A 272 2.47 7.49 16.45
C ALA A 272 3.16 7.83 15.12
N LEU A 273 2.89 9.01 14.57
CA LEU A 273 3.52 9.48 13.33
C LEU A 273 5.04 9.61 13.47
N LEU A 274 5.52 10.16 14.58
CA LEU A 274 6.96 10.26 14.86
C LEU A 274 7.60 8.86 14.95
N MET A 275 6.99 7.94 15.68
CA MET A 275 7.47 6.57 15.81
C MET A 275 7.51 5.85 14.44
N MET A 276 6.48 6.01 13.62
CA MET A 276 6.47 5.51 12.24
C MET A 276 7.60 6.13 11.41
N GLY A 277 7.86 7.45 11.55
CA GLY A 277 8.96 8.11 10.87
C GLY A 277 10.34 7.61 11.30
N VAL A 278 10.56 7.36 12.59
CA VAL A 278 11.80 6.78 13.10
C VAL A 278 11.98 5.35 12.60
N ALA A 279 10.94 4.52 12.64
CA ALA A 279 10.98 3.15 12.12
C ALA A 279 11.23 3.13 10.60
N HIS A 280 10.59 4.03 9.85
CA HIS A 280 10.80 4.18 8.42
C HIS A 280 12.25 4.59 8.11
N ALA A 281 12.80 5.58 8.81
CA ALA A 281 14.21 5.97 8.66
C ALA A 281 15.16 4.81 9.00
N GLY A 282 14.88 4.08 10.10
CA GLY A 282 15.63 2.90 10.52
C GLY A 282 15.54 1.73 9.54
N SER A 283 14.55 1.69 8.64
CA SER A 283 14.50 0.69 7.58
C SER A 283 15.63 0.84 6.56
N GLY A 284 16.27 2.02 6.48
CA GLY A 284 17.32 2.31 5.50
C GLY A 284 16.85 2.31 4.04
N SER A 285 15.53 2.29 3.77
CA SER A 285 15.02 2.25 2.39
C SER A 285 15.20 3.59 1.67
N ARG A 286 16.15 3.66 0.74
CA ARG A 286 16.41 4.86 -0.06
C ARG A 286 15.24 5.19 -1.00
N GLY A 287 14.72 4.19 -1.69
CA GLY A 287 13.50 4.30 -2.51
C GLY A 287 12.28 4.69 -1.69
N GLY A 288 12.09 4.08 -0.52
CA GLY A 288 10.99 4.43 0.38
C GLY A 288 11.08 5.87 0.92
N THR A 289 12.30 6.37 1.16
CA THR A 289 12.49 7.78 1.56
C THR A 289 12.01 8.75 0.47
N ALA A 290 12.34 8.48 -0.79
CA ALA A 290 11.86 9.30 -1.91
C ALA A 290 10.32 9.23 -2.02
N ALA A 291 9.74 8.03 -1.99
CA ALA A 291 8.29 7.84 -2.09
C ALA A 291 7.52 8.49 -0.92
N LEU A 292 8.01 8.34 0.32
CA LEU A 292 7.44 9.00 1.50
C LEU A 292 7.46 10.53 1.37
N LEU A 293 8.57 11.12 0.91
CA LEU A 293 8.67 12.57 0.71
C LEU A 293 7.64 13.08 -0.31
N ILE A 294 7.43 12.34 -1.41
CA ILE A 294 6.36 12.64 -2.37
C ILE A 294 4.98 12.55 -1.70
N GLY A 295 4.70 11.45 -0.99
CA GLY A 295 3.42 11.25 -0.30
C GLY A 295 3.10 12.35 0.73
N LEU A 296 4.07 12.71 1.56
CA LEU A 296 3.95 13.83 2.51
C LEU A 296 3.83 15.18 1.79
N GLY A 297 4.49 15.35 0.64
CA GLY A 297 4.38 16.52 -0.21
C GLY A 297 2.97 16.70 -0.77
N VAL A 298 2.39 15.63 -1.32
CA VAL A 298 1.01 15.59 -1.82
C VAL A 298 0.00 15.84 -0.68
N ALA A 299 0.19 15.21 0.48
CA ALA A 299 -0.66 15.45 1.64
C ALA A 299 -0.60 16.92 2.11
N SER A 300 0.61 17.47 2.26
CA SER A 300 0.82 18.85 2.72
C SER A 300 0.26 19.88 1.75
N THR A 301 0.48 19.70 0.44
CA THR A 301 -0.09 20.56 -0.60
C THR A 301 -1.62 20.45 -0.64
N GLY A 302 -2.19 19.25 -0.52
CA GLY A 302 -3.63 19.03 -0.46
C GLY A 302 -4.29 19.70 0.75
N ILE A 303 -3.68 19.59 1.94
CA ILE A 303 -4.12 20.31 3.14
C ILE A 303 -4.06 21.82 2.89
N GLY A 304 -2.94 22.32 2.37
CA GLY A 304 -2.77 23.74 2.06
C GLY A 304 -3.82 24.25 1.07
N TRP A 305 -4.13 23.47 0.03
CA TRP A 305 -5.13 23.80 -0.98
C TRP A 305 -6.55 23.84 -0.40
N SER A 306 -6.89 22.89 0.49
CA SER A 306 -8.20 22.88 1.18
C SER A 306 -8.45 24.14 2.04
N MET A 307 -7.38 24.81 2.48
CA MET A 307 -7.43 25.99 3.35
C MET A 307 -7.30 27.33 2.59
N ARG A 308 -7.26 27.31 1.26
CA ARG A 308 -6.91 28.49 0.43
C ARG A 308 -7.91 29.65 0.50
N SER A 309 -9.19 29.35 0.73
CA SER A 309 -10.29 30.32 0.62
C SER A 309 -10.71 30.94 1.95
N GLY A 310 -9.98 30.67 3.05
CA GLY A 310 -10.36 31.10 4.40
C GLY A 310 -9.35 32.04 5.07
N PRO A 311 -9.61 32.42 6.35
CA PRO A 311 -8.73 33.27 7.16
C PRO A 311 -7.35 32.63 7.45
N LYS A 312 -7.15 31.36 7.06
CA LYS A 312 -5.91 30.60 7.23
C LYS A 312 -4.99 30.67 5.99
N ARG A 313 -5.11 31.71 5.15
CA ARG A 313 -4.37 31.84 3.88
C ARG A 313 -2.85 31.80 4.02
N THR A 314 -2.28 32.36 5.08
CA THR A 314 -0.84 32.27 5.35
C THR A 314 -0.40 30.84 5.64
N MET A 315 -1.18 30.10 6.43
CA MET A 315 -0.92 28.68 6.72
C MET A 315 -1.08 27.81 5.47
N SER A 316 -2.09 28.11 4.64
CA SER A 316 -2.27 27.48 3.32
C SER A 316 -1.02 27.62 2.46
N ARG A 317 -0.50 28.85 2.28
CA ARG A 317 0.75 29.10 1.53
C ARG A 317 1.94 28.37 2.13
N GLY A 318 2.09 28.37 3.45
CA GLY A 318 3.17 27.67 4.14
C GLY A 318 3.14 26.15 3.90
N LEU A 319 1.97 25.52 4.01
CA LEU A 319 1.80 24.08 3.78
C LEU A 319 1.98 23.71 2.30
N THR A 320 1.49 24.53 1.37
CA THR A 320 1.73 24.32 -0.07
C THR A 320 3.21 24.46 -0.39
N ALA A 321 3.91 25.47 0.14
CA ALA A 321 5.34 25.63 -0.05
C ALA A 321 6.14 24.47 0.56
N ALA A 322 5.80 24.03 1.78
CA ALA A 322 6.41 22.87 2.40
C ALA A 322 6.19 21.59 1.58
N GLY A 323 4.99 21.39 1.03
CA GLY A 323 4.70 20.24 0.18
C GLY A 323 5.51 20.23 -1.12
N LEU A 324 5.68 21.39 -1.77
CA LEU A 324 6.54 21.54 -2.94
C LEU A 324 8.03 21.31 -2.59
N ALA A 325 8.48 21.81 -1.43
CA ALA A 325 9.83 21.58 -0.94
C ALA A 325 10.10 20.09 -0.64
N LEU A 326 9.13 19.36 -0.10
CA LEU A 326 9.23 17.90 0.08
C LEU A 326 9.32 17.16 -1.26
N GLY A 327 8.55 17.58 -2.26
CA GLY A 327 8.67 17.06 -3.62
C GLY A 327 10.07 17.28 -4.22
N ALA A 328 10.64 18.48 -4.05
CA ALA A 328 12.01 18.77 -4.46
C ALA A 328 13.05 17.95 -3.65
N ALA A 329 12.83 17.79 -2.34
CA ALA A 329 13.67 16.97 -1.47
C ALA A 329 13.66 15.48 -1.87
N SER A 330 12.55 14.97 -2.42
CA SER A 330 12.52 13.62 -3.01
C SER A 330 13.48 13.49 -4.18
N GLY A 331 13.54 14.50 -5.06
CA GLY A 331 14.52 14.52 -6.16
C GLY A 331 15.96 14.54 -5.66
N LEU A 332 16.22 15.35 -4.62
CA LEU A 332 17.52 15.37 -3.95
C LEU A 332 17.86 14.01 -3.31
N ALA A 333 16.90 13.34 -2.66
CA ALA A 333 17.11 12.02 -2.07
C ALA A 333 17.53 10.97 -3.12
N VAL A 334 16.88 10.98 -4.28
CA VAL A 334 17.26 10.11 -5.42
C VAL A 334 18.65 10.50 -5.96
N ALA A 335 18.96 11.79 -6.09
CA ALA A 335 20.27 12.24 -6.55
C ALA A 335 21.40 11.84 -5.58
N LEU A 336 21.18 11.96 -4.26
CA LEU A 336 22.12 11.52 -3.24
C LEU A 336 22.28 9.99 -3.24
N TRP A 337 21.21 9.25 -3.51
CA TRP A 337 21.30 7.80 -3.70
C TRP A 337 22.22 7.46 -4.88
N LEU A 338 22.01 8.07 -6.06
CA LEU A 338 22.87 7.87 -7.23
C LEU A 338 24.35 8.23 -6.95
N ALA A 339 24.58 9.34 -6.26
CA ALA A 339 25.94 9.76 -5.87
C ALA A 339 26.60 8.77 -4.90
N ALA A 340 25.83 8.20 -3.97
CA ALA A 340 26.30 7.18 -3.05
C ALA A 340 26.65 5.86 -3.76
N GLU A 341 25.88 5.46 -4.77
CA GLU A 341 26.17 4.25 -5.57
C GLU A 341 27.39 4.40 -6.47
N ALA A 342 27.69 5.61 -6.94
CA ALA A 342 28.89 5.89 -7.72
C ALA A 342 30.19 5.80 -6.89
N SER A 343 30.10 5.71 -5.57
CA SER A 343 31.25 5.65 -4.67
C SER A 343 31.69 4.19 -4.42
N PRO A 344 32.88 3.75 -4.87
CA PRO A 344 33.32 2.35 -4.77
C PRO A 344 33.54 1.81 -3.35
N ALA A 345 33.59 2.69 -2.33
CA ALA A 345 33.66 2.29 -0.92
C ALA A 345 32.32 1.77 -0.35
N LEU A 346 31.18 2.10 -0.98
CA LEU A 346 29.83 1.74 -0.51
C LEU A 346 29.22 0.55 -1.26
N THR A 347 29.82 0.13 -2.38
CA THR A 347 29.32 -0.96 -3.23
C THR A 347 29.68 -2.35 -2.68
N ALA A 348 30.76 -2.47 -1.90
CA ALA A 348 31.26 -3.76 -1.39
C ALA A 348 30.37 -4.40 -0.30
N GLU A 349 29.47 -3.64 0.34
CA GLU A 349 28.57 -4.12 1.41
C GLU A 349 27.08 -4.15 1.00
N ALA A 350 26.75 -3.83 -0.26
CA ALA A 350 25.37 -3.63 -0.67
C ALA A 350 24.61 -4.96 -0.86
N TYR A 351 23.83 -5.36 0.14
CA TYR A 351 22.80 -6.40 0.03
C TYR A 351 21.61 -5.98 -0.87
N ASP A 352 21.49 -4.68 -1.20
CA ASP A 352 20.38 -4.12 -1.96
C ASP A 352 20.74 -3.90 -3.42
N VAL A 353 19.77 -4.12 -4.31
CA VAL A 353 19.93 -3.94 -5.76
C VAL A 353 20.05 -2.45 -6.09
N SER A 354 21.08 -2.09 -6.86
CA SER A 354 21.35 -0.70 -7.24
C SER A 354 20.20 -0.04 -8.01
N LEU A 355 20.06 1.28 -7.91
CA LEU A 355 19.08 2.03 -8.70
C LEU A 355 19.34 1.85 -10.20
N ALA A 356 20.61 1.86 -10.61
CA ALA A 356 20.99 1.66 -12.01
C ALA A 356 20.50 0.30 -12.54
N SER A 357 20.67 -0.78 -11.77
CA SER A 357 20.16 -2.10 -12.14
C SER A 357 18.63 -2.12 -12.20
N ARG A 358 17.93 -1.51 -11.22
CA ARG A 358 16.45 -1.40 -11.23
C ARG A 358 15.94 -0.65 -12.46
N LEU A 359 16.59 0.46 -12.82
CA LEU A 359 16.24 1.23 -14.02
C LEU A 359 16.54 0.46 -15.31
N ALA A 360 17.65 -0.30 -15.36
CA ALA A 360 17.97 -1.14 -16.50
C ALA A 360 16.92 -2.25 -16.70
N VAL A 361 16.50 -2.91 -15.61
CA VAL A 361 15.43 -3.91 -15.62
C VAL A 361 14.11 -3.30 -16.08
N ALA A 362 13.73 -2.13 -15.57
CA ALA A 362 12.53 -1.43 -16.00
C ALA A 362 12.58 -1.01 -17.48
N ALA A 363 13.73 -0.54 -17.96
CA ALA A 363 13.94 -0.16 -19.35
C ALA A 363 13.86 -1.37 -20.29
N GLN A 364 14.50 -2.48 -19.95
CA GLN A 364 14.41 -3.73 -20.71
C GLN A 364 12.99 -4.30 -20.66
N GLY A 365 12.34 -4.30 -19.49
CA GLY A 365 10.96 -4.76 -19.30
C GLY A 365 9.92 -3.98 -20.10
N SER A 366 10.20 -2.73 -20.46
CA SER A 366 9.33 -1.95 -21.37
C SER A 366 9.18 -2.59 -22.75
N ALA A 367 10.10 -3.47 -23.16
CA ALA A 367 9.97 -4.26 -24.37
C ALA A 367 8.81 -5.27 -24.30
N ILE A 368 8.50 -5.81 -23.11
CA ILE A 368 7.33 -6.69 -22.89
C ILE A 368 6.05 -5.92 -23.25
N VAL A 369 5.90 -4.69 -22.77
CA VAL A 369 4.73 -3.84 -23.07
C VAL A 369 4.61 -3.57 -24.58
N ARG A 370 5.74 -3.38 -25.27
CA ARG A 370 5.77 -3.15 -26.73
C ARG A 370 5.37 -4.40 -27.52
N ASP A 371 5.78 -5.58 -27.05
CA ASP A 371 5.50 -6.84 -27.71
C ASP A 371 4.12 -7.41 -27.35
N HIS A 372 3.57 -7.04 -26.19
CA HIS A 372 2.28 -7.50 -25.65
C HIS A 372 1.32 -6.35 -25.27
N PRO A 373 1.03 -5.37 -26.15
CA PRO A 373 0.39 -4.10 -25.76
C PRO A 373 -1.11 -4.20 -25.39
N LEU A 374 -1.81 -5.24 -25.83
CA LEU A 374 -3.27 -5.33 -25.68
C LEU A 374 -3.69 -6.05 -24.40
N LEU A 375 -3.18 -7.26 -24.21
CA LEU A 375 -3.60 -8.18 -23.15
C LEU A 375 -2.44 -8.57 -22.22
N GLY A 376 -1.25 -8.06 -22.50
CA GLY A 376 -0.07 -8.37 -21.73
C GLY A 376 0.40 -9.81 -21.87
N THR A 377 1.20 -10.24 -20.90
CA THR A 377 1.75 -11.60 -20.77
C THR A 377 1.02 -12.45 -19.74
N GLY A 378 0.02 -11.87 -19.06
CA GLY A 378 -0.75 -12.47 -17.98
C GLY A 378 -0.24 -12.00 -16.61
N LEU A 379 -1.16 -11.75 -15.68
CA LEU A 379 -0.85 -11.31 -14.32
C LEU A 379 0.12 -12.30 -13.62
N GLY A 380 1.18 -11.78 -13.01
CA GLY A 380 2.16 -12.60 -12.28
C GLY A 380 3.15 -13.35 -13.17
N SER A 381 3.18 -13.05 -14.48
CA SER A 381 4.08 -13.72 -15.42
C SER A 381 5.41 -12.99 -15.65
N TRP A 382 5.74 -11.98 -14.83
CA TRP A 382 6.97 -11.19 -14.98
C TRP A 382 8.22 -12.04 -15.17
N LEU A 383 8.47 -13.00 -14.28
CA LEU A 383 9.67 -13.84 -14.34
C LEU A 383 9.82 -14.61 -15.68
N PRO A 384 8.82 -15.38 -16.15
CA PRO A 384 8.91 -16.03 -17.46
C PRO A 384 8.85 -15.05 -18.64
N ALA A 385 8.16 -13.92 -18.52
CA ALA A 385 8.04 -12.91 -19.57
C ALA A 385 9.33 -12.10 -19.77
N PHE A 386 10.06 -11.78 -18.71
CA PHE A 386 11.25 -10.93 -18.76
C PHE A 386 12.51 -11.66 -19.23
N ARG A 387 12.59 -12.99 -19.03
CA ARG A 387 13.78 -13.78 -19.36
C ARG A 387 14.32 -13.59 -20.78
N PRO A 388 13.51 -13.55 -21.85
CA PRO A 388 14.00 -13.29 -23.22
C PRO A 388 14.60 -11.89 -23.42
N TYR A 389 14.23 -10.92 -22.57
CA TYR A 389 14.68 -9.53 -22.65
C TYR A 389 15.87 -9.24 -21.75
N GLN A 390 16.21 -10.16 -20.84
CA GLN A 390 17.34 -10.00 -19.94
C GLN A 390 18.65 -10.05 -20.75
N ALA A 391 19.32 -8.90 -20.82
CA ALA A 391 20.57 -8.72 -21.53
C ALA A 391 21.50 -7.80 -20.72
N PRO A 392 22.82 -7.76 -20.99
CA PRO A 392 23.71 -6.77 -20.40
C PRO A 392 23.12 -5.34 -20.53
N PRO A 393 23.13 -4.54 -19.45
CA PRO A 393 23.88 -4.69 -18.20
C PRO A 393 23.16 -5.47 -17.07
N VAL A 394 21.98 -6.06 -17.34
CA VAL A 394 21.24 -6.86 -16.37
C VAL A 394 21.77 -8.29 -16.38
N GLU A 395 22.90 -8.51 -15.71
CA GLU A 395 23.59 -9.81 -15.65
C GLU A 395 23.35 -10.53 -14.32
N GLY A 396 23.17 -11.86 -14.40
CA GLY A 396 23.04 -12.73 -13.23
C GLY A 396 21.74 -12.56 -12.44
N GLY A 397 21.53 -13.49 -11.49
CA GLY A 397 20.36 -13.49 -10.59
C GLY A 397 19.04 -13.89 -11.25
N ILE A 398 18.03 -14.08 -10.40
CA ILE A 398 16.64 -14.30 -10.82
C ILE A 398 15.88 -13.01 -10.49
N TRP A 399 15.39 -12.33 -11.53
CA TRP A 399 14.54 -11.15 -11.40
C TRP A 399 13.09 -11.58 -11.38
N ASP A 400 12.62 -11.95 -10.19
CA ASP A 400 11.25 -12.45 -9.97
C ASP A 400 10.19 -11.34 -9.98
N HIS A 401 10.59 -10.08 -9.78
CA HIS A 401 9.73 -8.90 -9.81
C HIS A 401 10.37 -7.73 -10.59
N ALA A 402 9.51 -6.89 -11.19
CA ALA A 402 9.94 -5.64 -11.83
C ALA A 402 10.18 -4.54 -10.80
N HIS A 403 9.53 -4.65 -9.63
CA HIS A 403 9.37 -3.54 -8.67
C HIS A 403 8.79 -2.28 -9.32
N ASN A 404 7.87 -2.50 -10.27
CA ASN A 404 7.13 -1.47 -10.98
C ASN A 404 5.76 -2.03 -11.34
N ASP A 405 4.72 -1.57 -10.63
CA ASP A 405 3.36 -2.08 -10.78
C ASP A 405 2.81 -1.98 -12.20
N TYR A 406 3.22 -0.96 -12.96
CA TYR A 406 2.78 -0.80 -14.35
C TYR A 406 3.41 -1.84 -15.28
N LEU A 407 4.67 -2.22 -15.03
CA LEU A 407 5.33 -3.28 -15.78
C LEU A 407 4.87 -4.67 -15.35
N GLU A 408 4.53 -4.88 -14.07
CA GLU A 408 4.00 -6.17 -13.60
C GLU A 408 2.54 -6.41 -14.01
N LEU A 409 1.81 -5.36 -14.38
CA LEU A 409 0.45 -5.47 -14.93
C LEU A 409 0.44 -5.79 -16.44
N ALA A 410 1.52 -5.43 -17.16
CA ALA A 410 1.71 -5.74 -18.57
C ALA A 410 2.22 -7.17 -18.76
#